data_AF-A0A349B3R0-F1
#
_entry.id   AF-A0A349B3R0-F1
#
_cell.length_a   1.000
_cell.length_b   1.000
_cell.length_c   1.000
_cell.angle_alpha   90.00
_cell.angle_beta   90.00
_cell.angle_gamma   90.00
#
_symmetry.space_group_name_H-M   'P 1'
#
loop_
_entity.id
_entity.type
_entity.pdbx_description
1 polymer ?
#
loop_
_entity_poly.entity_id
_entity_poly.type
_entity_poly.pdbx_seq_one_letter_code
_entity_poly.pdbx_strand_id
1 'polypeptide(L)'
;VDGIEATRRIADKVPTAKILMLTVSDEEEDLYEAIKAGATGYLLKEVSIEEVAPAARAVVAGQSLISPSMASKLLGEFSNLAKRAEERSSVPTPRLTERELEVLRLVAQGKSNREIAGDLYISENTVKNHVRNILEKLHLHTRMEAVMYAVREKLLEIPGT
;
A
#
# COMPACT_ATOMS: atom_id res chain seq x y z
N VAL A 1 -30.59 3.55 0.41
CA VAL A 1 -29.33 3.54 1.18
C VAL A 1 -29.17 2.12 1.69
N ASP A 2 -28.16 1.40 1.22
CA ASP A 2 -27.83 0.07 1.74
C ASP A 2 -26.99 0.15 3.02
N GLY A 3 -26.69 -1.00 3.63
CA GLY A 3 -25.95 -1.07 4.89
C GLY A 3 -24.49 -0.61 4.78
N ILE A 4 -23.84 -0.80 3.64
CA ILE A 4 -22.43 -0.44 3.42
C ILE A 4 -22.31 1.07 3.26
N GLU A 5 -23.19 1.68 2.46
CA GLU A 5 -23.26 3.13 2.31
C GLU A 5 -23.67 3.82 3.62
N ALA A 6 -24.56 3.22 4.40
CA ALA A 6 -24.86 3.71 5.75
C ALA A 6 -23.63 3.66 6.66
N THR A 7 -22.89 2.53 6.64
CA THR A 7 -21.65 2.35 7.41
C THR A 7 -20.62 3.42 7.07
N ARG A 8 -20.38 3.66 5.78
CA ARG A 8 -19.46 4.69 5.28
C ARG A 8 -19.82 6.07 5.81
N ARG A 9 -21.09 6.47 5.66
CA ARG A 9 -21.59 7.77 6.15
C ARG A 9 -21.50 7.92 7.66
N ILE A 10 -21.70 6.85 8.42
CA ILE A 10 -21.59 6.86 9.88
C ILE A 10 -20.12 6.99 10.29
N ALA A 11 -19.23 6.19 9.69
CA ALA A 11 -17.79 6.23 9.96
C ALA A 11 -17.19 7.62 9.66
N ASP A 12 -17.60 8.25 8.56
CA ASP A 12 -17.13 9.59 8.18
C ASP A 12 -17.58 10.67 9.17
N LYS A 13 -18.82 10.57 9.68
CA LYS A 13 -19.40 11.57 10.60
C LYS A 13 -19.02 11.34 12.06
N VAL A 14 -18.84 10.08 12.45
CA VAL A 14 -18.57 9.65 13.81
C VAL A 14 -17.46 8.59 13.78
N PRO A 15 -16.17 9.00 13.69
CA PRO A 15 -15.05 8.06 13.58
C PRO A 15 -14.88 7.13 14.79
N THR A 16 -15.49 7.47 15.93
CA THR A 16 -15.50 6.64 17.14
C THR A 16 -16.61 5.59 17.15
N ALA A 17 -17.56 5.66 16.21
CA ALA A 17 -18.66 4.72 16.13
C ALA A 17 -18.13 3.30 15.88
N LYS A 18 -18.67 2.34 16.62
CA LYS A 18 -18.40 0.92 16.42
C LYS A 18 -19.57 0.33 15.65
N ILE A 19 -19.29 -0.20 14.47
CA ILE A 19 -20.33 -0.64 13.53
C ILE A 19 -20.24 -2.15 13.38
N LEU A 20 -21.28 -2.84 13.83
CA LEU A 20 -21.44 -4.30 13.66
C LEU A 20 -22.51 -4.54 12.61
N MET A 21 -22.14 -5.12 11.47
CA MET A 21 -23.09 -5.48 10.44
C MET A 21 -23.70 -6.86 10.70
N LEU A 22 -25.01 -6.98 10.47
CA LEU A 22 -25.76 -8.22 10.55
C LEU A 22 -26.49 -8.46 9.22
N THR A 23 -26.08 -9.49 8.48
CA THR A 23 -26.46 -9.65 7.06
C THR A 23 -26.73 -11.10 6.69
N VAL A 24 -27.49 -11.33 5.62
CA VAL A 24 -27.65 -12.67 5.04
C VAL A 24 -26.50 -13.03 4.08
N SER A 25 -25.73 -12.03 3.62
CA SER A 25 -24.68 -12.24 2.64
C SER A 25 -23.42 -12.82 3.29
N ASP A 26 -23.01 -13.98 2.82
CA ASP A 26 -21.71 -14.59 3.11
C ASP A 26 -20.71 -14.41 1.95
N GLU A 27 -20.99 -13.49 1.02
CA GLU A 27 -20.11 -13.19 -0.11
C GLU A 27 -18.86 -12.40 0.33
N GLU A 28 -17.72 -12.74 -0.27
CA GLU A 28 -16.43 -12.13 0.08
C GLU A 28 -16.36 -10.65 -0.27
N GLU A 29 -16.96 -10.27 -1.40
CA GLU A 29 -17.00 -8.89 -1.89
C GLU A 29 -17.77 -7.98 -0.92
N ASP A 30 -18.90 -8.44 -0.39
CA ASP A 30 -19.71 -7.68 0.57
C ASP A 30 -18.99 -7.48 1.90
N LEU A 31 -18.29 -8.51 2.38
CA LEU A 31 -17.45 -8.40 3.58
C LEU A 31 -16.30 -7.41 3.37
N TYR A 32 -15.66 -7.46 2.21
CA TYR A 32 -14.55 -6.56 1.88
C TYR A 32 -15.02 -5.10 1.81
N GLU A 33 -16.12 -4.82 1.13
CA GLU A 33 -16.68 -3.48 1.02
C GLU A 33 -17.20 -2.97 2.38
N ALA A 34 -17.72 -3.84 3.24
CA ALA A 34 -18.07 -3.49 4.61
C ALA A 34 -16.88 -3.06 5.47
N ILE A 35 -15.78 -3.83 5.41
CA ILE A 35 -14.55 -3.51 6.15
C ILE A 35 -13.98 -2.18 5.66
N LYS A 36 -13.91 -1.97 4.33
CA LYS A 36 -13.49 -0.69 3.74
C LYS A 36 -14.36 0.48 4.18
N ALA A 37 -15.67 0.26 4.31
CA ALA A 37 -16.61 1.28 4.76
C ALA A 37 -16.46 1.63 6.25
N GLY A 38 -15.69 0.86 7.02
CA GLY A 38 -15.44 1.10 8.45
C GLY A 38 -16.21 0.19 9.40
N ALA A 39 -16.73 -0.95 8.93
CA ALA A 39 -17.34 -1.95 9.81
C ALA A 39 -16.29 -2.50 10.79
N THR A 40 -16.63 -2.49 12.09
CA THR A 40 -15.82 -3.10 13.16
C THR A 40 -16.13 -4.59 13.33
N GLY A 41 -17.27 -5.06 12.84
CA GLY A 41 -17.58 -6.48 12.78
C GLY A 41 -18.63 -6.83 11.74
N TYR A 42 -18.70 -8.11 11.40
CA TYR A 42 -19.56 -8.67 10.35
C TYR A 42 -20.09 -10.04 10.79
N LEU A 43 -21.41 -10.13 10.95
CA LEU A 43 -22.11 -11.35 11.36
C LEU A 43 -23.16 -11.76 10.34
N LEU A 44 -23.30 -13.06 10.14
CA LEU A 44 -24.39 -13.63 9.38
C LEU A 44 -25.67 -13.66 10.22
N LYS A 45 -26.83 -13.43 9.60
CA LYS A 45 -28.15 -13.45 10.25
C LYS A 45 -28.55 -14.82 10.80
N GLU A 46 -27.81 -15.86 10.45
CA GLU A 46 -27.95 -17.21 11.01
C GLU A 46 -27.38 -17.33 12.43
N VAL A 47 -26.64 -16.32 12.90
CA VAL A 47 -26.15 -16.24 14.28
C VAL A 47 -27.32 -16.30 15.26
N SER A 48 -27.14 -17.02 16.37
CA SER A 48 -28.20 -17.10 17.38
C SER A 48 -28.44 -15.73 18.02
N ILE A 49 -29.68 -15.46 18.44
CA ILE A 49 -30.03 -14.16 19.02
C ILE A 49 -29.26 -13.90 20.33
N GLU A 50 -28.93 -14.98 21.05
CA GLU A 50 -28.14 -14.98 22.26
C GLU A 50 -26.69 -14.54 22.03
N GLU A 51 -26.17 -14.70 20.81
CA GLU A 51 -24.80 -14.32 20.41
C GLU A 51 -24.68 -12.87 19.92
N VAL A 52 -25.78 -12.25 19.48
CA VAL A 52 -25.76 -10.87 18.95
C VAL A 52 -25.35 -9.86 20.03
N ALA A 53 -25.92 -9.97 21.23
CA ALA A 53 -25.62 -9.03 22.32
C ALA A 53 -24.17 -9.16 22.85
N PRO A 54 -23.64 -10.38 23.08
CA PRO A 54 -22.20 -10.59 23.30
C PRO A 54 -21.33 -9.99 22.20
N ALA A 55 -21.71 -10.17 20.93
CA ALA A 55 -20.92 -9.65 19.82
C ALA A 55 -20.85 -8.12 19.79
N ALA A 56 -21.99 -7.45 20.02
CA ALA A 56 -22.00 -6.00 20.13
C ALA A 56 -21.09 -5.49 21.27
N ARG A 57 -21.11 -6.17 22.44
CA ARG A 57 -20.23 -5.82 23.57
C ARG A 57 -18.75 -6.00 23.27
N ALA A 58 -18.38 -7.08 22.58
CA ALA A 58 -17.01 -7.34 22.16
C ALA A 58 -16.50 -6.25 21.19
N VAL A 59 -17.33 -5.84 20.23
CA VAL A 59 -17.04 -4.75 19.29
C VAL A 59 -16.82 -3.42 20.00
N VAL A 60 -17.62 -3.12 21.03
CA VAL A 60 -17.43 -1.95 21.89
C VAL A 60 -16.10 -2.03 22.66
N ALA A 61 -15.70 -3.21 23.11
CA ALA A 61 -14.42 -3.46 23.79
C ALA A 61 -13.19 -3.41 22.85
N GLY A 62 -13.39 -3.10 21.57
CA GLY A 62 -12.31 -3.00 20.58
C GLY A 62 -11.92 -4.31 19.92
N GLN A 63 -12.68 -5.39 20.15
CA GLN A 63 -12.49 -6.64 19.42
C GLN A 63 -13.14 -6.55 18.04
N SER A 64 -12.46 -7.05 17.02
CA SER A 64 -13.10 -7.27 15.72
C SER A 64 -13.79 -8.63 15.74
N LEU A 65 -15.04 -8.69 15.29
CA LEU A 65 -15.81 -9.93 15.22
C LEU A 65 -16.21 -10.23 13.79
N ILE A 66 -15.82 -11.42 13.35
CA ILE A 66 -16.13 -11.97 12.04
C ILE A 66 -16.51 -13.42 12.28
N SER A 67 -17.56 -13.91 11.64
CA SER A 67 -17.93 -15.32 11.78
C SER A 67 -16.78 -16.23 11.31
N PRO A 68 -16.62 -17.45 11.86
CA PRO A 68 -15.53 -18.34 11.48
C PRO A 68 -15.45 -18.65 9.97
N SER A 69 -16.61 -18.78 9.31
CA SER A 69 -16.71 -18.99 7.86
C SER A 69 -16.15 -17.80 7.08
N MET A 70 -16.52 -16.58 7.47
CA MET A 70 -16.07 -15.35 6.84
C MET A 70 -14.60 -15.03 7.13
N ALA A 71 -14.11 -15.38 8.32
CA ALA A 71 -12.69 -15.27 8.66
C ALA A 71 -11.82 -16.15 7.75
N SER A 72 -12.28 -17.38 7.46
CA SER A 72 -11.58 -18.28 6.54
C SER A 72 -11.52 -17.72 5.11
N LYS A 73 -12.63 -17.15 4.62
CA LYS A 73 -12.72 -16.48 3.32
C LYS A 73 -11.77 -15.27 3.24
N LEU A 74 -11.75 -14.41 4.27
CA LEU A 74 -10.80 -13.30 4.35
C LEU A 74 -9.35 -13.74 4.32
N LEU A 75 -8.99 -14.76 5.11
CA LEU A 75 -7.62 -15.29 5.13
C LEU A 75 -7.22 -15.86 3.76
N GLY A 76 -8.17 -16.50 3.05
CA GLY A 76 -8.00 -16.92 1.67
C GLY A 76 -7.71 -15.76 0.73
N GLU A 77 -8.52 -14.70 0.79
CA GLU A 77 -8.34 -13.51 -0.04
C GLU A 77 -7.07 -12.72 0.28
N PHE A 78 -6.68 -12.61 1.56
CA PHE A 78 -5.40 -12.03 1.95
C PHE A 78 -4.23 -12.85 1.40
N SER A 79 -4.33 -14.18 1.43
CA SER A 79 -3.31 -15.07 0.85
C SER A 79 -3.25 -14.93 -0.68
N ASN A 80 -4.39 -14.78 -1.35
CA ASN A 80 -4.48 -14.52 -2.79
C ASN A 80 -3.93 -13.14 -3.16
N LEU A 81 -4.22 -12.12 -2.37
CA LEU A 81 -3.66 -10.77 -2.54
C LEU A 81 -2.15 -10.75 -2.31
N ALA A 82 -1.64 -11.48 -1.31
CA ALA A 82 -0.20 -11.63 -1.08
C ALA A 82 0.48 -12.33 -2.26
N LYS A 83 -0.11 -13.43 -2.77
CA LYS A 83 0.37 -14.11 -3.98
C LYS A 83 0.30 -13.23 -5.21
N ARG A 84 -0.80 -12.47 -5.41
CA ARG A 84 -0.92 -11.50 -6.49
C ARG A 84 0.05 -10.33 -6.32
N ALA A 85 0.43 -9.96 -5.11
CA ALA A 85 1.45 -8.95 -4.85
C ALA A 85 2.86 -9.49 -5.16
N GLU A 86 3.14 -10.77 -4.86
CA GLU A 86 4.35 -11.48 -5.31
C GLU A 86 4.37 -11.64 -6.84
N GLU A 87 3.24 -11.94 -7.46
CA GLU A 87 3.08 -12.01 -8.93
C GLU A 87 3.14 -10.61 -9.57
N ARG A 88 2.64 -9.55 -8.92
CA ARG A 88 2.88 -8.16 -9.35
C ARG A 88 4.32 -7.71 -9.10
N SER A 89 5.04 -8.34 -8.17
CA SER A 89 6.48 -8.23 -8.03
C SER A 89 7.24 -9.05 -9.08
N SER A 90 6.55 -9.97 -9.79
CA SER A 90 7.05 -10.70 -10.94
C SER A 90 6.85 -9.97 -12.27
N VAL A 91 6.02 -8.91 -12.29
CA VAL A 91 6.21 -7.82 -13.28
C VAL A 91 7.42 -7.06 -12.78
N PRO A 92 8.57 -7.06 -13.48
CA PRO A 92 9.72 -6.32 -13.01
C PRO A 92 9.28 -4.86 -12.91
N THR A 93 9.20 -4.31 -11.70
CA THR A 93 9.45 -2.89 -11.51
C THR A 93 10.74 -2.65 -12.29
N PRO A 94 10.77 -1.77 -13.30
CA PRO A 94 11.95 -1.64 -14.15
C PRO A 94 13.13 -1.23 -13.27
N ARG A 95 13.91 -2.22 -12.83
CA ARG A 95 15.07 -2.00 -11.99
C ARG A 95 15.97 -1.08 -12.79
N LEU A 96 16.53 -0.09 -12.12
CA LEU A 96 17.57 0.72 -12.72
C LEU A 96 18.67 -0.22 -13.22
N THR A 97 19.09 0.00 -14.45
CA THR A 97 20.30 -0.63 -14.98
C THR A 97 21.49 -0.21 -14.13
N GLU A 98 22.59 -0.97 -14.15
CA GLU A 98 23.81 -0.61 -13.42
C GLU A 98 24.25 0.82 -13.73
N ARG A 99 24.13 1.21 -15.01
CA ARG A 99 24.47 2.56 -15.46
C ARG A 99 23.55 3.65 -14.91
N GLU A 100 22.25 3.38 -14.84
CA GLU A 100 21.30 4.30 -14.22
C GLU A 100 21.53 4.42 -12.71
N LEU A 101 21.95 3.33 -12.05
CA LEU A 101 22.30 3.35 -10.64
C LEU A 101 23.55 4.20 -10.37
N GLU A 102 24.59 4.09 -11.21
CA GLU A 102 25.77 4.95 -11.15
C GLU A 102 25.40 6.43 -11.29
N VAL A 103 24.58 6.76 -12.28
CA VAL A 103 24.09 8.13 -12.48
C VAL A 103 23.30 8.60 -11.25
N LEU A 104 22.40 7.78 -10.72
CA LEU A 104 21.60 8.11 -9.53
C LEU A 104 22.49 8.38 -8.30
N ARG A 105 23.54 7.60 -8.08
CA ARG A 105 24.51 7.83 -6.98
C ARG A 105 25.18 9.19 -7.11
N LEU A 106 25.64 9.56 -8.30
CA LEU A 106 26.30 10.85 -8.53
C LEU A 106 25.31 12.02 -8.43
N VAL A 107 24.05 11.83 -8.87
CA VAL A 107 22.96 12.79 -8.64
C VAL A 107 22.73 13.00 -7.15
N ALA A 108 22.73 11.91 -6.36
CA ALA A 108 22.54 11.95 -4.92
C ALA A 108 23.71 12.62 -4.18
N GLN A 109 24.91 12.61 -4.76
CA GLN A 109 26.08 13.38 -4.29
C GLN A 109 25.99 14.88 -4.67
N GLY A 110 24.93 15.32 -5.35
CA GLY A 110 24.73 16.72 -5.73
C GLY A 110 25.49 17.15 -6.99
N LYS A 111 26.15 16.23 -7.70
CA LYS A 111 26.89 16.56 -8.92
C LYS A 111 25.95 17.03 -10.03
N SER A 112 26.39 17.98 -10.86
CA SER A 112 25.70 18.44 -12.06
C SER A 112 25.81 17.42 -13.20
N ASN A 113 24.95 17.52 -14.23
CA ASN A 113 25.01 16.61 -15.39
C ASN A 113 26.36 16.69 -16.13
N ARG A 114 27.04 17.84 -16.07
CA ARG A 114 28.36 18.04 -16.69
C ARG A 114 29.46 17.32 -15.91
N GLU A 115 29.42 17.37 -14.58
CA GLU A 115 30.36 16.62 -13.73
C GLU A 115 30.14 15.12 -13.87
N ILE A 116 28.89 14.66 -13.84
CA ILE A 116 28.53 13.25 -14.06
C ILE A 116 29.02 12.78 -15.43
N ALA A 117 28.87 13.60 -16.48
CA ALA A 117 29.35 13.28 -17.82
C ALA A 117 30.88 13.09 -17.86
N GLY A 118 31.61 13.94 -17.13
CA GLY A 118 33.07 13.83 -16.97
C GLY A 118 33.48 12.56 -16.23
N ASP A 119 32.85 12.28 -15.08
CA ASP A 119 33.16 11.10 -14.24
C ASP A 119 32.88 9.78 -14.96
N LEU A 120 31.83 9.77 -15.78
CA LEU A 120 31.34 8.58 -16.46
C LEU A 120 31.79 8.48 -17.92
N TYR A 121 32.61 9.41 -18.41
CA TYR A 121 33.13 9.47 -19.80
C TYR A 121 32.03 9.38 -20.87
N ILE A 122 30.92 10.10 -20.70
CA ILE A 122 29.78 10.17 -21.64
C ILE A 122 29.38 11.61 -21.92
N SER A 123 28.47 11.82 -22.87
CA SER A 123 27.96 13.18 -23.14
C SER A 123 26.99 13.66 -22.06
N GLU A 124 26.91 14.97 -21.82
CA GLU A 124 25.91 15.56 -20.92
C GLU A 124 24.47 15.23 -21.35
N ASN A 125 24.23 15.09 -22.65
CA ASN A 125 22.92 14.69 -23.18
C ASN A 125 22.57 13.24 -22.82
N THR A 126 23.56 12.34 -22.82
CA THR A 126 23.41 10.95 -22.36
C THR A 126 23.04 10.92 -20.87
N VAL A 127 23.66 11.76 -20.04
CA VAL A 127 23.29 11.90 -18.62
C VAL A 127 21.85 12.40 -18.46
N LYS A 128 21.43 13.42 -19.22
CA LYS A 128 20.03 13.91 -19.20
C LYS A 128 19.03 12.79 -19.52
N ASN A 129 19.36 11.95 -20.49
CA ASN A 129 18.52 10.80 -20.85
C ASN A 129 18.47 9.76 -19.72
N HIS A 130 19.61 9.43 -19.10
CA HIS A 130 19.61 8.55 -17.93
C HIS A 130 18.78 9.12 -16.78
N VAL A 131 18.92 10.41 -16.45
CA VAL A 131 18.13 11.05 -15.39
C VAL A 131 16.63 10.98 -15.72
N ARG A 132 16.22 11.27 -16.97
CA ARG A 132 14.82 11.11 -17.40
C ARG A 132 14.32 9.69 -17.18
N ASN A 133 15.07 8.69 -17.66
CA ASN A 133 14.69 7.28 -17.53
C ASN A 133 14.62 6.84 -16.06
N ILE A 134 15.52 7.32 -15.20
CA ILE A 134 15.49 7.07 -13.76
C ILE A 134 14.21 7.63 -13.15
N LEU A 135 13.88 8.89 -13.45
CA LEU A 135 12.66 9.53 -12.96
C LEU A 135 11.42 8.76 -13.42
N GLU A 136 11.35 8.36 -14.68
CA GLU A 136 10.25 7.56 -15.23
C GLU A 136 10.13 6.19 -14.55
N LYS A 137 11.24 5.45 -14.41
CA LYS A 137 11.26 4.10 -13.81
C LYS A 137 10.93 4.10 -12.32
N LEU A 138 11.33 5.14 -11.61
CA LEU A 138 11.08 5.30 -10.17
C LEU A 138 9.78 6.07 -9.87
N HIS A 139 9.03 6.47 -10.90
CA HIS A 139 7.82 7.30 -10.78
C HIS A 139 8.06 8.60 -10.00
N LEU A 140 9.16 9.29 -10.31
CA LEU A 140 9.55 10.56 -9.72
C LEU A 140 9.40 11.68 -10.75
N HIS A 141 9.14 12.88 -10.28
CA HIS A 141 8.90 14.06 -11.10
C HIS A 141 10.05 15.06 -11.05
N THR A 142 10.86 15.02 -9.99
CA THR A 142 11.93 16.00 -9.78
C THR A 142 13.27 15.34 -9.47
N ARG A 143 14.36 16.05 -9.81
CA ARG A 143 15.72 15.65 -9.40
C ARG A 143 15.84 15.55 -7.87
N MET A 144 15.17 16.43 -7.15
CA MET A 144 15.18 16.41 -5.68
C MET A 144 14.55 15.13 -5.13
N GLU A 145 13.45 14.67 -5.72
CA GLU A 145 12.85 13.38 -5.37
C GLU A 145 13.81 12.21 -5.63
N ALA A 146 14.58 12.24 -6.71
CA ALA A 146 15.61 11.22 -6.98
C ALA A 146 16.73 11.23 -5.93
N VAL A 147 17.15 12.39 -5.46
CA VAL A 147 18.12 12.51 -4.35
C VAL A 147 17.53 11.91 -3.07
N MET A 148 16.30 12.29 -2.70
CA MET A 148 15.63 11.78 -1.49
C MET A 148 15.42 10.26 -1.55
N TYR A 149 15.08 9.73 -2.73
CA TYR A 149 14.98 8.30 -2.97
C TYR A 149 16.33 7.60 -2.70
N ALA A 150 17.42 8.10 -3.26
CA ALA A 150 18.74 7.50 -3.09
C ALA A 150 19.23 7.50 -1.63
N VAL A 151 18.91 8.55 -0.87
CA VAL A 151 19.18 8.63 0.57
C VAL A 151 18.39 7.56 1.34
N ARG A 152 17.08 7.43 1.07
CA ARG A 152 16.20 6.44 1.71
C ARG A 152 16.68 5.01 1.47
N GLU A 153 17.07 4.72 0.24
CA GLU A 153 17.55 3.39 -0.19
C GLU A 153 19.02 3.13 0.19
N LYS A 154 19.65 4.02 0.98
CA LYS A 154 21.05 3.89 1.44
C LYS A 154 22.05 3.69 0.29
N LEU A 155 21.79 4.31 -0.87
CA LEU A 155 22.68 4.26 -2.04
C LEU A 155 23.90 5.18 -1.92
N LEU A 156 23.98 5.97 -0.84
CA LEU A 156 25.12 6.78 -0.46
C LEU A 156 25.86 6.13 0.72
N GLU A 157 27.14 5.82 0.53
CA GLU A 157 28.06 5.75 1.65
C GLU A 157 28.39 7.19 2.03
N ILE A 158 27.87 7.66 3.16
CA ILE A 158 28.28 8.95 3.72
C ILE A 158 29.66 8.72 4.34
N PRO A 159 30.75 9.33 3.85
CA PRO A 159 32.03 9.24 4.53
C PRO A 159 31.93 10.10 5.80
N GLY A 160 31.83 9.46 6.98
CA GLY A 160 31.96 10.17 8.26
C GLY A 160 30.92 9.87 9.36
N THR A 161 30.58 8.60 9.60
CA THR A 161 30.11 8.15 10.92
C THR A 161 30.89 6.94 11.38
#